data_AF-A0A9D6F000-F1
#
_entry.id   AF-A0A9D6F000-F1
#
_cell.length_a   1.000
_cell.length_b   1.000
_cell.length_c   1.000
_cell.angle_alpha   90.00
_cell.angle_beta   90.00
_cell.angle_gamma   90.00
#
_symmetry.space_group_name_H-M   'P 1'
#
loop_
_entity.id
_entity.type
_entity.pdbx_description
1 polymer ?
#
loop_
_entity_poly.entity_id
_entity_poly.type
_entity_poly.pdbx_seq_one_letter_code
_entity_poly.pdbx_strand_id
1 'polypeptide(L)'
;MLSQDCVRELKTSWMPNITDVGLDRLIDMLEKGSPFLIHGSFTRSVPMGCLATHIAWNHPRTARMTLDAGICWLNHVAGLNPATSHVIREWDRCADYDYEIRTDLAAAFRQERDARRQRENATPVNRIQDFVSV
;
A
#
# COMPACT_ATOMS: atom_id res chain seq x y z
N MET A 1 -7.52 3.62 -15.91
CA MET A 1 -8.35 3.65 -14.67
C MET A 1 -8.30 2.34 -13.89
N LEU A 2 -8.25 2.37 -12.55
CA LEU A 2 -8.31 1.16 -11.68
C LEU A 2 -9.67 0.44 -11.72
N SER A 3 -9.66 -0.90 -11.69
CA SER A 3 -10.92 -1.66 -11.61
C SER A 3 -11.56 -1.58 -10.21
N GLN A 4 -12.87 -1.87 -10.14
CA GLN A 4 -13.58 -1.93 -8.86
C GLN A 4 -13.03 -3.00 -7.92
N ASP A 5 -12.60 -4.15 -8.47
CA ASP A 5 -12.00 -5.24 -7.69
C ASP A 5 -10.67 -4.80 -7.08
N CYS A 6 -9.85 -4.10 -7.85
CA CYS A 6 -8.58 -3.55 -7.40
C CYS A 6 -8.79 -2.51 -6.29
N VAL A 7 -9.72 -1.56 -6.48
CA VAL A 7 -10.04 -0.56 -5.45
C VAL A 7 -10.56 -1.21 -4.16
N ARG A 8 -11.39 -2.24 -4.28
CA ARG A 8 -11.91 -3.00 -3.13
C ARG A 8 -10.79 -3.73 -2.39
N GLU A 9 -9.93 -4.44 -3.11
CA GLU A 9 -8.78 -5.15 -2.52
C GLU A 9 -7.81 -4.16 -1.86
N LEU A 10 -7.52 -3.02 -2.51
CA LEU A 10 -6.70 -1.95 -1.94
C LEU A 10 -7.22 -1.50 -0.58
N LYS A 11 -8.51 -1.17 -0.51
CA LYS A 11 -9.12 -0.62 0.72
C LYS A 11 -9.23 -1.64 1.84
N THR A 12 -9.50 -2.90 1.52
CA THR A 12 -9.82 -3.92 2.52
C THR A 12 -8.61 -4.72 2.98
N SER A 13 -7.64 -4.94 2.10
CA SER A 13 -6.53 -5.88 2.35
C SER A 13 -5.17 -5.19 2.32
N TRP A 14 -4.95 -4.21 1.44
CA TRP A 14 -3.66 -3.53 1.36
C TRP A 14 -3.56 -2.40 2.38
N MET A 15 -4.38 -1.36 2.24
CA MET A 15 -4.31 -0.12 3.01
C MET A 15 -4.22 -0.40 4.51
N PRO A 16 -5.10 -1.21 5.15
CA PRO A 16 -5.03 -1.45 6.59
C PRO A 16 -3.71 -2.08 7.09
N ASN A 17 -2.96 -2.72 6.18
CA ASN A 17 -1.73 -3.46 6.46
C ASN A 17 -0.45 -2.75 5.99
N ILE A 18 -0.58 -1.57 5.38
CA ILE A 18 0.54 -0.71 4.99
C ILE A 18 0.84 0.24 6.16
N THR A 19 2.11 0.36 6.55
CA THR A 19 2.56 1.35 7.52
C THR A 19 2.58 2.75 6.91
N ASP A 20 2.52 3.81 7.72
CA ASP A 20 2.53 5.18 7.17
C ASP A 20 3.84 5.50 6.44
N VAL A 21 4.97 4.99 6.93
CA VAL A 21 6.27 5.08 6.25
C VAL A 21 6.24 4.36 4.90
N GLY A 22 5.68 3.15 4.86
CA GLY A 22 5.53 2.41 3.61
C GLY A 22 4.60 3.11 2.62
N LEU A 23 3.53 3.71 3.13
CA LEU A 23 2.55 4.46 2.32
C LEU A 23 3.18 5.70 1.71
N ASP A 24 3.89 6.52 2.51
CA ASP A 24 4.58 7.71 2.03
C ASP A 24 5.66 7.36 0.99
N ARG A 25 6.41 6.27 1.23
CA ARG A 25 7.43 5.80 0.28
C ARG A 25 6.81 5.36 -1.05
N LEU A 26 5.70 4.64 -1.02
CA LEU A 26 4.99 4.22 -2.23
C LEU A 26 4.46 5.40 -3.03
N ILE A 27 3.84 6.38 -2.36
CA ILE A 27 3.34 7.59 -3.00
C ILE A 27 4.48 8.30 -3.73
N ASP A 28 5.61 8.52 -3.05
CA ASP A 28 6.79 9.17 -3.64
C ASP A 28 7.29 8.45 -4.91
N MET A 29 7.36 7.11 -4.88
CA MET A 29 7.83 6.33 -6.02
C MET A 29 6.85 6.34 -7.20
N LEU A 30 5.55 6.30 -6.93
CA LEU A 30 4.51 6.36 -7.97
C LEU A 30 4.51 7.72 -8.67
N GLU A 31 4.58 8.80 -7.88
CA GLU A 31 4.59 10.17 -8.40
C GLU A 31 5.83 10.47 -9.25
N LYS A 32 6.99 10.00 -8.82
CA LYS A 32 8.26 10.20 -9.54
C LYS A 32 8.44 9.23 -10.70
N GLY A 33 7.54 8.26 -10.88
CA GLY A 33 7.72 7.19 -11.86
C GLY A 33 9.03 6.43 -11.66
N SER A 34 9.35 6.11 -10.39
CA SER A 34 10.65 5.59 -9.99
C SER A 34 11.01 4.30 -10.77
N PRO A 35 12.21 4.20 -11.35
CA PRO A 35 12.66 2.99 -12.04
C PRO A 35 12.84 1.80 -11.07
N PHE A 36 12.89 2.06 -9.76
CA PHE A 36 12.95 1.02 -8.73
C PHE A 36 11.58 0.42 -8.39
N LEU A 37 10.48 1.00 -8.90
CA LEU A 37 9.15 0.45 -8.74
C LEU A 37 8.85 -0.44 -9.96
N ILE A 38 9.23 -1.70 -9.84
CA ILE A 38 9.24 -2.67 -10.95
C ILE A 38 7.83 -3.20 -11.20
N HIS A 39 7.49 -3.32 -12.48
CA HIS A 39 6.24 -3.87 -13.00
C HIS A 39 6.47 -5.23 -13.68
N GLY A 40 5.41 -6.01 -13.87
CA GLY A 40 5.37 -7.15 -14.82
C GLY A 40 6.18 -8.38 -14.41
N SER A 41 6.55 -8.48 -13.14
CA SER A 41 7.54 -9.44 -12.66
C SER A 41 7.03 -10.31 -11.51
N PHE A 42 5.93 -9.94 -10.84
CA PHE A 42 5.51 -10.64 -9.62
C PHE A 42 5.18 -12.12 -9.87
N THR A 43 4.60 -12.40 -11.03
CA THR A 43 4.20 -13.75 -11.43
C THR A 43 5.26 -14.50 -12.26
N ARG A 44 6.34 -13.84 -12.68
CA ARG A 44 7.32 -14.38 -13.64
C ARG A 44 8.74 -14.54 -13.10
N SER A 45 9.13 -13.79 -12.08
CA SER A 45 10.45 -13.87 -11.46
C SER A 45 10.38 -13.49 -9.98
N VAL A 46 11.51 -13.60 -9.28
CA VAL A 46 11.60 -13.22 -7.87
C VAL A 46 11.18 -11.76 -7.72
N PRO A 47 10.13 -11.43 -6.92
CA PRO A 47 9.43 -10.16 -6.99
C PRO A 47 10.17 -9.04 -6.26
N MET A 48 11.39 -8.72 -6.67
CA MET A 48 12.14 -7.61 -6.10
C MET A 48 11.66 -6.28 -6.70
N GLY A 49 11.40 -5.29 -5.84
CA GLY A 49 11.10 -3.91 -6.24
C GLY A 49 9.68 -3.63 -6.75
N CYS A 50 8.75 -4.59 -6.70
CA CYS A 50 7.33 -4.33 -6.98
C CYS A 50 6.60 -3.60 -5.82
N LEU A 51 5.33 -3.23 -6.02
CA LEU A 51 4.49 -2.59 -4.99
C LEU A 51 4.55 -3.31 -3.62
N ALA A 52 4.25 -4.62 -3.61
CA ALA A 52 4.21 -5.39 -2.37
C ALA A 52 5.57 -5.48 -1.69
N THR A 53 6.67 -5.53 -2.45
CA THR A 53 8.03 -5.63 -1.88
C THR A 53 8.47 -4.32 -1.24
N HIS A 54 8.15 -3.18 -1.85
CA HIS A 54 8.40 -1.88 -1.22
C HIS A 54 7.60 -1.70 0.05
N ILE A 55 6.35 -2.17 0.11
CA ILE A 55 5.58 -2.19 1.36
C ILE A 55 6.28 -3.09 2.37
N ALA A 56 6.63 -4.31 1.97
CA ALA A 56 7.20 -5.31 2.84
C ALA A 56 8.52 -4.83 3.49
N TRP A 57 9.39 -4.15 2.72
CA TRP A 57 10.63 -3.58 3.23
C TRP A 57 10.42 -2.44 4.23
N ASN A 58 9.29 -1.74 4.15
CA ASN A 58 8.90 -0.67 5.07
C ASN A 58 7.92 -1.14 6.16
N HIS A 59 7.67 -2.45 6.26
CA HIS A 59 6.75 -3.04 7.22
C HIS A 59 7.50 -3.81 8.32
N PRO A 60 7.25 -3.56 9.62
CA PRO A 60 8.03 -4.13 10.73
C PRO A 60 8.16 -5.66 10.73
N ARG A 61 7.10 -6.37 10.30
CA ARG A 61 7.07 -7.84 10.26
C ARG A 61 7.93 -8.45 9.14
N THR A 62 8.28 -7.68 8.12
CA THR A 62 8.90 -8.18 6.88
C THR A 62 10.14 -7.38 6.46
N ALA A 63 10.49 -6.30 7.16
CA ALA A 63 11.59 -5.41 6.82
C ALA A 63 12.99 -6.08 6.80
N ARG A 64 13.16 -7.20 7.51
CA ARG A 64 14.42 -7.97 7.54
C ARG A 64 14.53 -8.98 6.39
N MET A 65 13.45 -9.19 5.65
CA MET A 65 13.39 -10.13 4.53
C MET A 65 13.93 -9.46 3.26
N THR A 66 14.48 -10.25 2.35
CA THR A 66 15.09 -9.76 1.11
C THR A 66 14.22 -10.13 -0.08
N LEU A 67 14.46 -11.30 -0.68
CA LEU A 67 13.90 -11.74 -1.96
C LEU A 67 12.40 -12.07 -1.88
N ASP A 68 11.94 -12.61 -0.76
CA ASP A 68 10.57 -13.10 -0.55
C ASP A 68 9.69 -12.10 0.22
N ALA A 69 10.21 -10.94 0.59
CA ALA A 69 9.54 -9.97 1.46
C ALA A 69 8.12 -9.63 0.98
N GLY A 70 7.95 -9.33 -0.31
CA GLY A 70 6.64 -9.02 -0.89
C GLY A 70 5.65 -10.19 -0.85
N ILE A 71 6.11 -11.42 -1.09
CA ILE A 71 5.29 -12.63 -1.01
C ILE A 71 4.87 -12.89 0.44
N CYS A 72 5.82 -12.77 1.38
CA CYS A 72 5.55 -12.96 2.79
C CYS A 72 4.58 -11.90 3.32
N TRP A 73 4.72 -10.64 2.90
CA TRP A 73 3.80 -9.58 3.27
C TRP A 73 2.40 -9.84 2.73
N LEU A 74 2.26 -10.17 1.44
CA LEU A 74 0.95 -10.48 0.85
C LEU A 74 0.28 -11.65 1.59
N ASN A 75 0.95 -12.78 1.74
CA ASN A 75 0.35 -13.97 2.34
C ASN A 75 0.08 -13.81 3.85
N HIS A 76 1.03 -13.29 4.63
CA HIS A 76 1.00 -13.38 6.09
C HIS A 76 0.62 -12.07 6.80
N VAL A 77 0.63 -10.95 6.07
CA VAL A 77 0.22 -9.64 6.60
C VAL A 77 -1.09 -9.21 5.94
N ALA A 78 -1.14 -9.15 4.61
CA ALA A 78 -2.34 -8.74 3.89
C ALA A 78 -3.40 -9.84 3.71
N GLY A 79 -3.04 -11.12 3.94
CA GLY A 79 -3.95 -12.26 3.76
C GLY A 79 -4.31 -12.53 2.30
N LEU A 80 -3.45 -12.12 1.36
CA LEU A 80 -3.66 -12.21 -0.07
C LEU A 80 -2.74 -13.25 -0.70
N ASN A 81 -3.28 -14.00 -1.66
CA ASN A 81 -2.46 -14.80 -2.55
C ASN A 81 -1.95 -13.92 -3.70
N PRO A 82 -0.62 -13.82 -3.91
CA PRO A 82 -0.09 -12.96 -4.97
C PRO A 82 -0.54 -13.32 -6.38
N ALA A 83 -0.82 -14.60 -6.65
CA ALA A 83 -1.30 -15.04 -7.97
C ALA A 83 -2.75 -14.61 -8.26
N THR A 84 -3.54 -14.35 -7.20
CA THR A 84 -4.95 -13.95 -7.34
C THR A 84 -5.19 -12.49 -6.99
N SER A 85 -4.22 -11.79 -6.39
CA SER A 85 -4.33 -10.37 -6.05
C SER A 85 -4.67 -9.55 -7.28
N HIS A 86 -5.80 -8.85 -7.23
CA HIS A 86 -6.25 -7.95 -8.29
C HIS A 86 -5.27 -6.78 -8.47
N VAL A 87 -4.74 -6.26 -7.36
CA VAL A 87 -3.76 -5.16 -7.37
C VAL A 87 -2.47 -5.58 -8.06
N ILE A 88 -1.90 -6.73 -7.70
CA ILE A 88 -0.67 -7.24 -8.35
C ILE A 88 -0.92 -7.51 -9.83
N ARG A 89 -2.04 -8.16 -10.17
CA ARG A 89 -2.33 -8.50 -11.57
C ARG A 89 -2.59 -7.27 -12.43
N GLU A 90 -3.18 -6.21 -11.89
CA GLU A 90 -3.29 -4.94 -12.60
C GLU A 90 -1.94 -4.26 -12.72
N TRP A 91 -1.20 -4.15 -11.62
CA TRP A 91 0.14 -3.58 -11.62
C TRP A 91 1.08 -4.27 -12.62
N ASP A 92 1.07 -5.60 -12.68
CA ASP A 92 1.88 -6.38 -13.62
C ASP A 92 1.47 -6.16 -15.08
N ARG A 93 0.19 -5.84 -15.34
CA ARG A 93 -0.31 -5.53 -16.69
C ARG A 93 0.08 -4.12 -17.15
N CYS A 94 0.35 -3.21 -16.24
CA CYS A 94 0.66 -1.80 -16.51
C CYS A 94 2.11 -1.52 -16.94
N ALA A 95 2.95 -2.57 -17.06
CA ALA A 95 4.38 -2.47 -17.27
C ALA A 95 4.81 -1.60 -18.47
N ASP A 96 3.92 -1.47 -19.46
CA ASP A 96 4.17 -0.74 -20.70
C ASP A 96 3.37 0.58 -20.76
N TYR A 97 3.59 1.52 -19.84
CA TYR A 97 3.15 2.94 -19.96
C TYR A 97 1.75 3.35 -19.46
N ASP A 98 1.13 2.62 -18.54
CA ASP A 98 -0.17 3.07 -17.99
C ASP A 98 0.01 4.18 -16.92
N TYR A 99 0.16 5.43 -17.39
CA TYR A 99 0.19 6.62 -16.55
C TYR A 99 -1.09 6.78 -15.71
N GLU A 100 -2.24 6.35 -16.23
CA GLU A 100 -3.50 6.46 -15.52
C GLU A 100 -3.51 5.59 -14.27
N ILE A 101 -3.10 4.33 -14.38
CA ILE A 101 -3.10 3.41 -13.23
C ILE A 101 -2.14 3.88 -12.14
N ARG A 102 -0.96 4.40 -12.52
CA ARG A 102 -0.04 5.00 -11.53
C ARG A 102 -0.66 6.20 -10.83
N THR A 103 -1.32 7.07 -11.59
CA THR A 103 -1.98 8.27 -11.06
C THR A 103 -3.12 7.90 -10.12
N ASP A 104 -3.94 6.93 -10.49
CA ASP A 104 -5.07 6.44 -9.68
C ASP A 104 -4.59 5.78 -8.39
N LEU A 105 -3.55 4.94 -8.46
CA LEU A 105 -2.94 4.33 -7.27
C LEU A 105 -2.37 5.39 -6.33
N ALA A 106 -1.62 6.36 -6.86
CA ALA A 106 -1.09 7.47 -6.08
C ALA A 106 -2.21 8.26 -5.41
N ALA A 107 -3.29 8.58 -6.15
CA ALA A 107 -4.45 9.28 -5.61
C ALA A 107 -5.13 8.49 -4.48
N ALA A 108 -5.33 7.18 -4.65
CA ALA A 108 -5.91 6.32 -3.63
C ALA A 108 -5.04 6.26 -2.36
N PHE A 109 -3.73 6.13 -2.51
CA PHE A 109 -2.81 6.12 -1.36
C PHE A 109 -2.72 7.46 -0.65
N ARG A 110 -2.73 8.59 -1.37
CA ARG A 110 -2.81 9.92 -0.75
C ARG A 110 -4.09 10.09 0.05
N GLN A 111 -5.23 9.69 -0.51
CA GLN A 111 -6.51 9.77 0.18
C GLN A 111 -6.48 9.01 1.51
N GLU A 112 -5.92 7.79 1.51
CA GLU A 112 -5.77 7.00 2.73
C GLU A 112 -4.83 7.67 3.74
N ARG A 113 -3.67 8.17 3.29
CA ARG A 113 -2.74 8.90 4.16
C ARG A 113 -3.40 10.10 4.83
N ASP A 114 -4.12 10.90 4.04
CA ASP A 114 -4.77 12.11 4.53
C ASP A 114 -5.91 11.74 5.50
N ALA A 115 -6.65 10.65 5.23
CA ALA A 115 -7.67 10.12 6.13
C ALA A 115 -7.08 9.64 7.48
N ARG A 116 -5.91 9.00 7.48
CA ARG A 116 -5.20 8.61 8.72
C ARG A 116 -4.80 9.82 9.55
N ARG A 117 -4.16 10.80 8.91
CA ARG A 117 -3.75 12.06 9.57
C ARG A 117 -4.95 12.80 10.15
N GLN A 118 -6.08 12.82 9.45
CA GLN A 118 -7.33 13.39 9.99
C GLN A 118 -7.82 12.64 11.22
N ARG A 119 -7.76 11.31 11.26
CA ARG A 119 -8.15 10.50 12.43
C ARG A 119 -7.24 10.73 13.63
N GLU A 120 -5.92 10.82 13.40
CA GLU A 120 -4.93 11.13 14.43
C GLU A 120 -5.18 12.51 15.04
N ASN A 121 -5.41 13.52 14.19
CA ASN A 121 -5.72 14.87 14.63
C ASN A 121 -7.12 15.00 15.29
N ALA A 122 -7.99 14.01 15.14
CA ALA A 122 -9.36 14.03 15.66
C ALA A 122 -9.53 13.43 17.07
N THR A 123 -8.48 12.91 17.72
CA THR A 123 -8.61 12.17 18.99
C THR A 123 -7.86 12.85 20.16
N PRO A 124 -8.45 13.05 21.36
CA PRO A 124 -9.79 13.56 21.68
C PRO A 124 -9.77 14.75 22.68
N VAL A 125 -10.80 15.61 22.65
CA VAL A 125 -11.13 16.53 23.75
C VAL A 125 -11.40 15.69 25.01
N ASN A 126 -10.66 15.98 26.07
CA ASN A 126 -10.61 15.20 27.30
C ASN A 126 -11.96 15.28 28.05
N ARG A 127 -12.86 14.31 27.85
CA ARG A 127 -14.20 14.25 28.50
C ARG A 127 -14.18 14.14 30.02
N ILE A 128 -13.00 13.99 30.63
CA ILE A 128 -12.81 13.97 32.08
C ILE A 128 -12.92 15.39 32.66
N GLN A 129 -12.69 16.44 31.86
CA GLN A 129 -12.75 17.83 32.33
C GLN A 129 -14.19 18.29 32.67
N ASP A 130 -15.21 17.66 32.07
CA ASP A 130 -16.62 17.95 32.34
C ASP A 130 -17.13 17.36 33.68
N PHE A 131 -16.39 16.42 34.30
CA PHE A 131 -16.81 15.76 35.54
C PHE A 131 -16.13 16.31 36.80
N VAL A 132 -15.11 17.17 36.69
CA VAL A 132 -14.36 17.72 37.84
C VAL A 132 -14.83 19.13 38.20
N SER A 133 -15.86 19.64 37.52
CA SER A 133 -16.39 20.99 37.70
C SER A 133 -17.75 21.01 38.41
N VAL A 134 -17.89 20.27 39.53
CA VAL A 134 -19.07 20.34 40.42
C VAL A 134 -18.61 20.46 41.86
#